data_AF-A0A963YZ09-F1
#
_entry.id   AF-A0A963YZ09-F1
#
_cell.length_a   1.000
_cell.length_b   1.000
_cell.length_c   1.000
_cell.angle_alpha   90.00
_cell.angle_beta   90.00
_cell.angle_gamma   90.00
#
_symmetry.space_group_name_H-M   'P 1'
#
loop_
_entity.id
_entity.type
_entity.pdbx_description
1 polymer ?
#
loop_
_entity_poly.entity_id
_entity_poly.type
_entity_poly.pdbx_seq_one_letter_code
_entity_poly.pdbx_strand_id
1 'polypeptide(L)'
;MAKSDKPALSSRKVKGDKLKANKKTTAKRIASRAVPAERGRDAAVLDRLWDTIESRRNADPSASHSARLMSRGTAKIAQKFGEEAVECLIEAVRGESKAALVAESADVLYHLLVLWVDADVRPDAVWAELTRREGVSGIAEKASRLRALRVSQDVETKKIP
;
A
#
# COMPACT_ATOMS: atom_id res chain seq x y z
N MET A 1 -43.95 -29.43 59.33
CA MET A 1 -44.30 -28.12 58.73
C MET A 1 -43.29 -27.10 59.25
N ALA A 2 -42.58 -26.39 58.38
CA ALA A 2 -41.72 -25.27 58.77
C ALA A 2 -41.72 -24.23 57.64
N LYS A 3 -42.15 -23.00 57.95
CA LYS A 3 -42.15 -21.80 57.11
C LYS A 3 -42.04 -20.58 58.03
N SER A 4 -41.86 -19.39 57.44
CA SER A 4 -41.79 -18.05 58.04
C SER A 4 -40.59 -17.79 58.98
N ASP A 5 -39.87 -16.66 58.92
CA ASP A 5 -39.88 -15.57 57.92
C ASP A 5 -38.58 -14.73 57.96
N LYS A 6 -38.36 -13.92 56.91
CA LYS A 6 -37.38 -12.80 56.83
C LYS A 6 -37.90 -11.59 57.65
N PRO A 7 -37.10 -10.56 58.04
CA PRO A 7 -36.05 -9.86 57.28
C PRO A 7 -34.73 -9.69 58.11
N ALA A 8 -33.76 -8.79 57.87
CA ALA A 8 -33.65 -7.60 57.00
C ALA A 8 -32.21 -7.37 56.48
N LEU A 9 -31.88 -6.12 56.09
CA LEU A 9 -30.58 -5.71 55.55
C LEU A 9 -29.72 -5.01 56.61
N SER A 10 -28.38 -5.18 56.52
CA SER A 10 -27.41 -4.22 57.07
C SER A 10 -26.40 -3.84 55.99
N SER A 11 -26.31 -2.55 55.69
CA SER A 11 -25.56 -1.99 54.57
C SER A 11 -24.29 -1.28 55.03
N ARG A 12 -23.13 -1.91 54.83
CA ARG A 12 -21.83 -1.19 54.74
C ARG A 12 -21.00 -1.77 53.60
N LYS A 13 -21.01 -1.11 52.45
CA LYS A 13 -20.07 -1.38 51.36
C LYS A 13 -19.05 -0.25 51.30
N VAL A 14 -17.77 -0.61 51.43
CA VAL A 14 -16.64 0.34 51.46
C VAL A 14 -16.53 1.07 50.11
N LYS A 15 -16.22 2.37 50.18
CA LYS A 15 -15.98 3.22 49.02
C LYS A 15 -14.58 2.89 48.47
N GLY A 16 -14.52 2.09 47.40
CA GLY A 16 -13.28 1.83 46.65
C GLY A 16 -13.17 2.78 45.45
N ASP A 17 -11.99 3.35 45.24
CA ASP A 17 -11.80 4.43 44.26
C ASP A 17 -11.94 4.00 42.79
N LYS A 18 -12.42 4.94 41.97
CA LYS A 18 -12.61 4.75 40.53
C LYS A 18 -11.27 4.89 39.78
N LEU A 19 -10.59 3.78 39.54
CA LEU A 19 -9.53 3.72 38.53
C LEU A 19 -10.16 3.92 37.13
N LYS A 20 -9.91 5.08 36.53
CA LYS A 20 -10.33 5.39 35.15
C LYS A 20 -9.42 4.63 34.18
N ALA A 21 -9.96 3.63 33.49
CA ALA A 21 -9.24 2.91 32.43
C ALA A 21 -8.97 3.85 31.23
N ASN A 22 -7.70 4.21 31.03
CA ASN A 22 -7.28 5.09 29.93
C ASN A 22 -7.17 4.30 28.61
N LYS A 23 -8.14 4.48 27.69
CA LYS A 23 -8.19 3.81 26.38
C LYS A 23 -7.15 4.38 25.38
N LYS A 24 -5.86 4.37 25.72
CA LYS A 24 -4.83 5.02 24.88
C LYS A 24 -3.44 4.35 24.90
N THR A 25 -3.38 3.02 24.71
CA THR A 25 -2.09 2.28 24.55
C THR A 25 -2.19 0.93 23.82
N THR A 26 -2.93 0.86 22.70
CA THR A 26 -2.93 -0.35 21.81
C THR A 26 -2.47 -0.04 20.38
N ALA A 27 -1.62 0.98 20.23
CA ALA A 27 -0.78 1.19 19.05
C ALA A 27 0.68 1.12 19.51
N LYS A 28 1.60 0.71 18.60
CA LYS A 28 3.06 0.63 18.79
C LYS A 28 3.60 -0.55 19.61
N ARG A 29 3.45 -1.79 19.09
CA ARG A 29 4.52 -2.82 19.23
C ARG A 29 4.53 -3.92 18.17
N ILE A 30 4.60 -3.55 16.89
CA ILE A 30 5.28 -4.42 15.91
C ILE A 30 6.77 -4.06 16.04
N ALA A 31 7.57 -4.99 16.52
CA ALA A 31 8.98 -4.73 16.83
C ALA A 31 9.76 -4.42 15.55
N SER A 32 10.54 -3.35 15.59
CA SER A 32 11.57 -3.05 14.59
C SER A 32 12.64 -4.14 14.61
N ARG A 33 12.45 -5.21 13.83
CA ARG A 33 13.52 -6.15 13.56
C ARG A 33 14.56 -5.41 12.72
N ALA A 34 15.71 -5.12 13.32
CA ALA A 34 16.82 -4.48 12.63
C ALA A 34 17.11 -5.25 11.33
N VAL A 35 16.92 -4.55 10.21
CA VAL A 35 17.33 -5.03 8.89
C VAL A 35 18.86 -5.03 8.90
N PRO A 36 19.55 -6.13 8.52
CA PRO A 36 21.00 -6.14 8.43
C PRO A 36 21.50 -4.98 7.56
N ALA A 37 22.51 -4.25 8.03
CA ALA A 37 22.99 -3.01 7.42
C ALA A 37 23.47 -3.17 5.95
N GLU A 38 23.78 -4.41 5.56
CA GLU A 38 24.26 -4.80 4.23
C GLU A 38 23.16 -4.91 3.15
N ARG A 39 21.87 -4.81 3.49
CA ARG A 39 20.82 -4.77 2.45
C ARG A 39 20.80 -3.39 1.79
N GLY A 40 21.36 -3.34 0.59
CA GLY A 40 21.63 -2.14 -0.19
C GLY A 40 20.49 -1.13 -0.24
N ARG A 41 20.85 0.14 -0.05
CA ARG A 41 19.97 1.32 -0.16
C ARG A 41 19.88 1.77 -1.62
N ASP A 42 19.55 0.82 -2.49
CA ASP A 42 19.58 0.90 -3.95
C ASP A 42 18.24 0.50 -4.56
N ALA A 43 18.09 0.71 -5.88
CA ALA A 43 16.87 0.38 -6.61
C ALA A 43 16.51 -1.11 -6.56
N ALA A 44 17.49 -2.01 -6.37
CA ALA A 44 17.25 -3.45 -6.23
C ALA A 44 16.47 -3.82 -4.95
N VAL A 45 16.16 -2.86 -4.07
CA VAL A 45 15.15 -3.03 -3.03
C VAL A 45 13.76 -3.32 -3.62
N LEU A 46 13.44 -2.78 -4.79
CA LEU A 46 12.14 -2.93 -5.44
C LEU A 46 11.93 -4.35 -5.97
N ASP A 47 12.97 -4.96 -6.56
CA ASP A 47 12.92 -6.35 -7.03
C ASP A 47 12.74 -7.32 -5.85
N ARG A 48 13.56 -7.16 -4.80
CA ARG A 48 13.46 -7.94 -3.55
C ARG A 48 12.08 -7.79 -2.88
N LEU A 49 11.48 -6.60 -2.98
CA LEU A 49 10.15 -6.32 -2.44
C LEU A 49 9.05 -6.94 -3.30
N TRP A 50 9.18 -6.91 -4.64
CA TRP A 50 8.28 -7.60 -5.56
C TRP A 50 8.30 -9.11 -5.30
N ASP A 51 9.47 -9.76 -5.21
CA ASP A 51 9.59 -11.20 -4.89
C ASP A 51 8.95 -11.54 -3.53
N THR A 52 9.07 -10.63 -2.56
CA THR A 52 8.45 -10.76 -1.24
C THR A 52 6.92 -10.61 -1.28
N ILE A 53 6.37 -9.83 -2.21
CA ILE A 53 4.93 -9.66 -2.42
C ILE A 53 4.38 -10.86 -3.20
N GLU A 54 5.07 -11.29 -4.26
CA GLU A 54 4.73 -12.45 -5.09
C GLU A 54 4.67 -13.74 -4.26
N SER A 55 5.70 -14.02 -3.46
CA SER A 55 5.71 -15.17 -2.52
C SER A 55 4.58 -15.17 -1.49
N ARG A 56 3.82 -14.06 -1.38
CA ARG A 56 2.66 -13.90 -0.49
C ARG A 56 1.33 -13.83 -1.24
N ARG A 57 1.30 -13.99 -2.58
CA ARG A 57 0.08 -13.97 -3.41
C ARG A 57 -1.05 -14.81 -2.83
N ASN A 58 -0.71 -16.04 -2.43
CA ASN A 58 -1.64 -17.04 -1.88
C ASN A 58 -1.44 -17.29 -0.36
N ALA A 59 -0.75 -16.39 0.35
CA ALA A 59 -0.60 -16.49 1.80
C ALA A 59 -1.92 -16.12 2.52
N ASP A 60 -2.02 -16.45 3.81
CA ASP A 60 -3.20 -16.10 4.62
C ASP A 60 -3.43 -14.57 4.68
N PRO A 61 -4.60 -14.06 4.20
CA PRO A 61 -5.01 -12.66 4.33
C PRO A 61 -5.06 -12.14 5.78
N SER A 62 -5.20 -13.01 6.78
CA SER A 62 -5.11 -12.61 8.19
C SER A 62 -3.68 -12.18 8.54
N ALA A 63 -2.68 -12.94 8.08
CA ALA A 63 -1.27 -12.80 8.43
C ALA A 63 -0.46 -11.84 7.52
N SER A 64 -0.89 -11.62 6.27
CA SER A 64 -0.14 -10.85 5.27
C SER A 64 -0.95 -9.66 4.73
N HIS A 65 -0.36 -8.45 4.78
CA HIS A 65 -0.99 -7.24 4.22
C HIS A 65 -1.18 -7.35 2.69
N SER A 66 -0.14 -7.79 1.97
CA SER A 66 -0.19 -8.02 0.52
C SER A 66 -1.29 -9.01 0.16
N ALA A 67 -1.36 -10.15 0.86
CA ALA A 67 -2.39 -11.17 0.63
C ALA A 67 -3.79 -10.62 0.89
N ARG A 68 -3.98 -9.80 1.93
CA ARG A 68 -5.25 -9.15 2.25
C ARG A 68 -5.69 -8.11 1.23
N LEU A 69 -4.77 -7.51 0.50
CA LEU A 69 -5.10 -6.59 -0.59
C LEU A 69 -5.47 -7.37 -1.85
N MET A 70 -4.68 -8.38 -2.22
CA MET A 70 -4.96 -9.28 -3.35
C MET A 70 -6.26 -10.08 -3.16
N SER A 71 -6.57 -10.55 -1.95
CA SER A 71 -7.84 -11.24 -1.65
C SER A 71 -9.08 -10.33 -1.73
N ARG A 72 -8.89 -9.03 -2.00
CA ARG A 72 -9.97 -8.05 -2.26
C ARG A 72 -10.02 -7.60 -3.73
N GLY A 73 -9.16 -8.17 -4.57
CA GLY A 73 -9.11 -7.96 -6.02
C GLY A 73 -8.58 -6.60 -6.48
N THR A 74 -8.28 -6.54 -7.77
CA THR A 74 -7.67 -5.41 -8.49
C THR A 74 -8.31 -4.06 -8.16
N ALA A 75 -9.64 -3.98 -8.03
CA ALA A 75 -10.35 -2.74 -7.71
C ALA A 75 -9.90 -2.13 -6.37
N LYS A 76 -9.67 -2.94 -5.32
CA LYS A 76 -9.20 -2.41 -4.04
C LYS A 76 -7.71 -2.09 -4.04
N ILE A 77 -6.91 -2.84 -4.81
CA ILE A 77 -5.48 -2.59 -4.98
C ILE A 77 -5.27 -1.24 -5.68
N ALA A 78 -5.95 -1.03 -6.82
CA ALA A 78 -5.96 0.23 -7.55
C ALA A 78 -6.47 1.40 -6.69
N GLN A 79 -7.50 1.18 -5.85
CA GLN A 79 -7.95 2.20 -4.90
C GLN A 79 -6.84 2.60 -3.92
N LYS A 80 -6.14 1.66 -3.28
CA LYS A 80 -5.04 2.02 -2.35
C LYS A 80 -3.89 2.72 -3.07
N PHE A 81 -3.47 2.23 -4.24
CA PHE A 81 -2.46 2.92 -5.05
C PHE A 81 -2.86 4.37 -5.37
N GLY A 82 -4.13 4.62 -5.70
CA GLY A 82 -4.67 5.97 -5.90
C GLY A 82 -4.70 6.82 -4.63
N GLU A 83 -5.02 6.24 -3.47
CA GLU A 83 -4.95 6.89 -2.15
C GLU A 83 -3.51 7.36 -1.87
N GLU A 84 -2.51 6.46 -1.88
CA GLU A 84 -1.12 6.85 -1.56
C GLU A 84 -0.55 7.86 -2.58
N ALA A 85 -0.92 7.74 -3.85
CA ALA A 85 -0.49 8.68 -4.89
C ALA A 85 -1.00 10.11 -4.64
N VAL A 86 -2.24 10.24 -4.14
CA VAL A 86 -2.80 11.55 -3.77
C VAL A 86 -2.17 12.08 -2.47
N GLU A 87 -1.90 11.21 -1.49
CA GLU A 87 -1.24 11.61 -0.24
C GLU A 87 0.21 12.09 -0.49
N CYS A 88 0.96 11.38 -1.35
CA CYS A 88 2.28 11.81 -1.83
C CYS A 88 2.25 13.16 -2.56
N LEU A 89 1.22 13.43 -3.37
CA LEU A 89 1.05 14.73 -4.04
C LEU A 89 0.72 15.84 -3.03
N ILE A 90 -0.09 15.57 -2.01
CA ILE A 90 -0.44 16.52 -0.95
C ILE A 90 0.82 16.93 -0.17
N GLU A 91 1.66 15.97 0.23
CA GLU A 91 2.91 16.28 0.95
C GLU A 91 3.92 17.04 0.08
N ALA A 92 3.98 16.76 -1.23
CA ALA A 92 4.79 17.53 -2.17
C ALA A 92 4.29 18.99 -2.31
N VAL A 93 2.96 19.20 -2.34
CA VAL A 93 2.35 20.54 -2.45
C VAL A 93 2.46 21.33 -1.15
N ARG A 94 2.35 20.69 0.01
CA ARG A 94 2.59 21.31 1.33
C ARG A 94 4.04 21.76 1.47
N GLY A 95 4.99 20.89 1.12
CA GLY A 95 6.43 21.19 1.23
C GLY A 95 6.96 21.27 2.66
N GLU A 96 6.13 20.98 3.67
CA GLU A 96 6.44 21.15 5.10
C GLU A 96 7.37 20.06 5.65
N SER A 97 7.29 18.82 5.13
CA SER A 97 8.02 17.67 5.65
C SER A 97 8.60 16.78 4.55
N LYS A 98 9.93 16.86 4.36
CA LYS A 98 10.66 15.91 3.50
C LYS A 98 10.53 14.46 3.98
N ALA A 99 10.38 14.25 5.29
CA ALA A 99 10.23 12.91 5.85
C ALA A 99 8.86 12.29 5.53
N ALA A 100 7.79 13.11 5.51
CA ALA A 100 6.47 12.67 5.08
C ALA A 100 6.48 12.32 3.59
N LEU A 101 6.97 13.23 2.73
CA LEU A 101 7.08 12.97 1.30
C LEU A 101 7.88 11.70 0.96
N VAL A 102 8.96 11.39 1.72
CA VAL A 102 9.72 10.14 1.56
C VAL A 102 8.91 8.90 2.00
N ALA A 103 8.09 9.01 3.04
CA ALA A 103 7.21 7.92 3.47
C ALA A 103 6.12 7.64 2.42
N GLU A 104 5.38 8.68 2.00
CA GLU A 104 4.33 8.53 0.97
C GLU A 104 4.90 8.03 -0.36
N SER A 105 6.10 8.49 -0.75
CA SER A 105 6.80 7.97 -1.95
C SER A 105 7.10 6.47 -1.84
N ALA A 106 7.41 5.96 -0.64
CA ALA A 106 7.65 4.54 -0.41
C ALA A 106 6.35 3.72 -0.47
N ASP A 107 5.25 4.24 0.06
CA ASP A 107 3.94 3.58 0.02
C ASP A 107 3.35 3.58 -1.40
N VAL A 108 3.54 4.64 -2.19
CA VAL A 108 3.28 4.67 -3.65
C VAL A 108 4.02 3.55 -4.38
N LEU A 109 5.33 3.40 -4.13
CA LEU A 109 6.13 2.34 -4.75
C LEU A 109 5.68 0.94 -4.30
N TYR A 110 5.42 0.73 -3.01
CA TYR A 110 4.91 -0.54 -2.49
C TYR A 110 3.56 -0.92 -3.11
N HIS A 111 2.59 0.02 -3.15
CA HIS A 111 1.28 -0.26 -3.71
C HIS A 111 1.31 -0.45 -5.25
N LEU A 112 2.23 0.20 -5.95
CA LEU A 112 2.51 -0.08 -7.36
C LEU A 112 3.04 -1.50 -7.58
N LEU A 113 3.96 -1.99 -6.73
CA LEU A 113 4.45 -3.38 -6.80
C LEU A 113 3.34 -4.40 -6.50
N VAL A 114 2.42 -4.12 -5.56
CA VAL A 114 1.25 -5.00 -5.33
C VAL A 114 0.31 -5.01 -6.53
N LEU A 115 0.12 -3.88 -7.21
CA LEU A 115 -0.65 -3.80 -8.46
C LEU A 115 0.03 -4.59 -9.59
N TRP A 116 1.35 -4.54 -9.70
CA TRP A 116 2.10 -5.33 -10.69
C TRP A 116 1.98 -6.83 -10.43
N VAL A 117 2.09 -7.27 -9.17
CA VAL A 117 1.84 -8.68 -8.80
C VAL A 117 0.41 -9.10 -9.19
N ASP A 118 -0.62 -8.34 -8.81
CA ASP A 118 -2.02 -8.65 -9.19
C ASP A 118 -2.22 -8.75 -10.71
N ALA A 119 -1.53 -7.92 -11.49
CA ALA A 119 -1.57 -7.88 -12.95
C ALA A 119 -0.56 -8.81 -13.67
N ASP A 120 0.18 -9.66 -12.95
CA ASP A 120 1.24 -10.55 -13.47
C ASP A 120 2.38 -9.83 -14.23
N VAL A 121 2.72 -8.62 -13.79
CA VAL A 121 3.80 -7.78 -14.32
C VAL A 121 5.06 -7.93 -13.46
N ARG A 122 6.18 -8.29 -14.09
CA ARG A 122 7.51 -8.31 -13.46
C ARG A 122 8.20 -6.94 -13.53
N PRO A 123 9.01 -6.54 -12.52
CA PRO A 123 9.79 -5.31 -12.56
C PRO A 123 10.71 -5.22 -13.79
N ASP A 124 11.30 -6.34 -14.20
CA ASP A 124 12.18 -6.48 -15.38
C ASP A 124 11.58 -5.83 -16.65
N ALA A 125 10.28 -5.98 -16.89
CA ALA A 125 9.59 -5.41 -18.04
C ALA A 125 9.45 -3.88 -17.93
N VAL A 126 9.31 -3.36 -16.71
CA VAL A 126 9.23 -1.92 -16.44
C VAL A 126 10.62 -1.29 -16.49
N TRP A 127 11.65 -1.98 -16.00
CA TRP A 127 13.06 -1.57 -16.16
C TRP A 127 13.44 -1.48 -17.63
N ALA A 128 13.11 -2.49 -18.44
CA ALA A 128 13.33 -2.45 -19.89
C ALA A 128 12.63 -1.26 -20.58
N GLU A 129 11.38 -0.95 -20.22
CA GLU A 129 10.66 0.22 -20.75
C GLU A 129 11.23 1.55 -20.26
N LEU A 130 11.78 1.61 -19.04
CA LEU A 130 12.47 2.80 -18.52
C LEU A 130 13.81 3.01 -19.25
N THR A 131 14.63 1.96 -19.44
CA THR A 131 15.84 2.02 -20.27
C THR A 131 15.54 2.41 -21.71
N ARG A 132 14.42 1.97 -22.29
CA ARG A 132 13.97 2.40 -23.63
C ARG A 132 13.61 3.90 -23.72
N ARG A 133 13.26 4.53 -22.59
CA ARG A 133 12.96 5.97 -22.48
C ARG A 133 14.18 6.79 -22.04
N GLU A 134 15.17 6.15 -21.43
CA GLU A 134 16.40 6.78 -20.97
C GLU A 134 17.14 7.46 -22.15
N GLY A 135 17.65 8.67 -21.92
CA GLY A 135 18.27 9.49 -22.97
C GLY A 135 17.32 10.12 -23.98
N VAL A 136 16.06 9.68 -24.08
CA VAL A 136 15.04 10.32 -24.93
C VAL A 136 14.31 11.39 -24.12
N SER A 137 14.34 12.65 -24.57
CA SER A 137 13.63 13.71 -23.86
C SER A 137 12.12 13.43 -23.81
N GLY A 138 11.48 13.66 -22.66
CA GLY A 138 10.05 13.38 -22.48
C GLY A 138 9.13 14.12 -23.47
N ILE A 139 9.62 15.22 -24.06
CA ILE A 139 8.95 15.94 -25.14
C ILE A 139 9.02 15.14 -26.46
N ALA A 140 10.20 14.66 -26.84
CA ALA A 140 10.39 13.84 -28.04
C ALA A 140 9.67 12.51 -27.95
N GLU A 141 9.72 11.84 -26.80
CA GLU A 141 9.00 10.59 -26.52
C GLU A 141 7.46 10.78 -26.65
N LYS A 142 6.91 11.84 -26.04
CA LYS A 142 5.48 12.16 -26.11
C LYS A 142 5.04 12.52 -27.54
N ALA A 143 5.87 13.25 -28.29
CA ALA A 143 5.61 13.55 -29.69
C ALA A 143 5.60 12.26 -30.56
N SER A 144 6.53 11.33 -30.32
CA SER A 144 6.57 10.04 -31.01
C SER A 144 5.36 9.15 -30.71
N ARG A 145 4.90 9.09 -29.46
CA ARG A 145 3.65 8.37 -29.11
C ARG A 145 2.42 8.95 -29.81
N LEU A 146 2.27 10.27 -29.82
CA LEU A 146 1.18 10.94 -30.53
C LEU A 146 1.25 10.73 -32.05
N ARG A 147 2.45 10.62 -32.62
CA ARG A 147 2.66 10.27 -34.04
C ARG A 147 2.28 8.82 -34.33
N ALA A 148 2.69 7.86 -33.49
CA ALA A 148 2.36 6.46 -33.64
C ALA A 148 0.83 6.22 -33.58
N LEU A 149 0.15 6.81 -32.60
CA LEU A 149 -1.32 6.74 -32.46
C LEU A 149 -2.05 7.25 -33.72
N ARG A 150 -1.56 8.33 -34.35
CA ARG A 150 -2.14 8.87 -35.59
C ARG A 150 -1.94 7.94 -36.78
N VAL A 151 -0.72 7.44 -36.98
CA VAL A 151 -0.40 6.50 -38.07
C VAL A 151 -1.27 5.24 -37.98
N SER A 152 -1.54 4.72 -36.78
CA SER A 152 -2.44 3.57 -36.61
C SER A 152 -3.87 3.85 -37.08
N GLN A 153 -4.42 5.05 -36.82
CA GLN A 153 -5.76 5.43 -37.26
C GLN A 153 -5.84 5.69 -38.77
N ASP A 154 -4.78 6.24 -39.38
CA ASP A 154 -4.75 6.49 -40.82
C ASP A 154 -4.75 5.18 -41.64
N VAL A 155 -4.11 4.11 -41.13
CA VAL A 155 -4.06 2.79 -41.80
C VAL A 155 -5.43 2.09 -41.85
N GLU A 156 -6.27 2.28 -40.82
CA GLU A 156 -7.55 1.58 -40.67
C GLU A 156 -8.67 2.17 -41.55
N THR A 157 -8.44 3.33 -42.18
CA THR A 157 -9.42 3.99 -43.08
C THR A 157 -9.30 3.61 -44.56
N LYS A 158 -8.39 2.68 -44.91
CA LYS A 158 -8.21 2.25 -46.31
C LYS A 158 -9.37 1.36 -46.77
N LYS A 159 -10.40 2.03 -47.30
CA LYS A 159 -11.60 1.43 -47.91
C LYS A 159 -11.23 0.25 -48.82
N ILE A 160 -11.69 -0.95 -48.46
CA ILE A 160 -11.68 -2.12 -49.34
C ILE A 160 -12.68 -1.84 -50.48
N PRO A 161 -12.35 -2.12 -51.75
CA PRO A 161 -13.22 -1.87 -52.89
C PRO A 161 -14.51 -2.69 -52.88
#